data_AF-A0A7C7V083-F1
#
_entry.id   AF-A0A7C7V083-F1
#
_cell.length_a   1.000
_cell.length_b   1.000
_cell.length_c   1.000
_cell.angle_alpha   90.00
_cell.angle_beta   90.00
_cell.angle_gamma   90.00
#
_symmetry.space_group_name_H-M   'P 1'
#
loop_
_entity.id
_entity.type
_entity.pdbx_description
1 polymer ?
#
loop_
_entity_poly.entity_id
_entity_poly.type
_entity_poly.pdbx_seq_one_letter_code
_entity_poly.pdbx_strand_id
1 'polypeptide(L)'
;SEPIKDRLDLKVWVYSVDEKELINLPEGESSQLIRKRVSVAYGIQKERGKINSRLTNKEVEEFCVKFLTRDAKNVLKNAVKNLNLSARSYFKLLKVARTIADLEESENINESHIYEALQFRI
;
A
#
# COMPACT_ATOMS: atom_id res chain seq x y z
N SER A 1 7.62 20.00 -13.23
CA SER A 1 7.11 20.37 -11.89
C SER A 1 6.96 19.09 -11.07
N GLU A 2 8.04 18.64 -10.45
CA GLU A 2 8.15 17.29 -9.85
C GLU A 2 8.49 17.23 -8.34
N PRO A 3 9.11 18.25 -7.69
CA PRO A 3 9.57 18.11 -6.30
C PRO A 3 8.47 17.82 -5.27
N ILE A 4 7.27 18.37 -5.46
CA ILE A 4 6.13 18.18 -4.54
C ILE A 4 5.44 16.84 -4.81
N LYS A 5 5.25 16.48 -6.09
CA LYS A 5 4.60 15.22 -6.49
C LYS A 5 5.38 14.00 -5.98
N ASP A 6 6.71 14.10 -5.95
CA ASP A 6 7.60 13.06 -5.41
C ASP A 6 7.55 12.90 -3.89
N ARG A 7 7.00 13.89 -3.17
CA ARG A 7 6.84 13.85 -1.70
C ARG A 7 5.48 13.32 -1.24
N LEU A 8 4.53 13.13 -2.15
CA LEU A 8 3.25 12.50 -1.84
C LEU A 8 3.37 10.97 -1.99
N ASP A 9 3.09 10.25 -0.90
CA ASP A 9 3.22 8.79 -0.86
C ASP A 9 2.01 8.06 -1.44
N LEU A 10 0.81 8.60 -1.19
CA LEU A 10 -0.49 8.09 -1.64
C LEU A 10 -1.32 9.23 -2.24
N LYS A 11 -2.12 8.90 -3.24
CA LYS A 11 -3.12 9.74 -3.90
C LYS A 11 -4.33 8.86 -4.18
N VAL A 12 -5.51 9.36 -3.82
CA VAL A 12 -6.77 8.65 -4.07
C VAL A 12 -7.72 9.66 -4.67
N TRP A 13 -8.26 9.33 -5.84
CA TRP A 13 -9.33 10.09 -6.44
C TRP A 13 -10.65 9.71 -5.78
N VAL A 14 -11.36 10.70 -5.26
CA VAL A 14 -12.68 10.51 -4.65
C VAL A 14 -13.67 11.25 -5.53
N TYR A 15 -14.69 10.54 -6.01
CA TYR A 15 -15.76 11.17 -6.78
C TYR A 15 -16.61 12.05 -5.87
N SER A 16 -17.15 13.13 -6.44
CA SER A 16 -18.20 13.89 -5.78
C SER A 16 -19.43 13.01 -5.62
N VAL A 17 -19.85 12.79 -4.38
CA VAL A 17 -21.14 12.15 -4.05
C VAL A 17 -22.28 13.08 -4.46
N ASP A 18 -23.33 12.54 -5.07
CA ASP A 18 -24.54 13.31 -5.34
C ASP A 18 -25.34 13.56 -4.05
N GLU A 19 -26.29 14.50 -4.09
CA GLU A 19 -27.09 14.87 -2.92
C GLU A 19 -27.87 13.69 -2.31
N LYS A 20 -28.30 12.72 -3.14
CA LYS A 20 -29.06 11.55 -2.69
C LYS A 20 -28.18 10.53 -1.99
N GLU A 21 -26.97 10.32 -2.48
CA GLU A 21 -25.96 9.45 -1.87
C GLU A 21 -25.40 10.06 -0.57
N LEU A 22 -25.29 11.39 -0.50
CA LEU A 22 -24.92 12.12 0.73
C LEU A 22 -25.96 11.95 1.85
N ILE A 23 -27.24 11.92 1.49
CA ILE A 23 -28.34 11.75 2.45
C ILE A 23 -28.52 10.27 2.85
N ASN A 24 -28.26 9.33 1.94
CA ASN A 24 -28.38 7.90 2.16
C ASN A 24 -27.03 7.19 2.14
N LEU A 25 -26.08 7.68 2.95
CA LEU A 25 -24.79 7.01 3.06
C LEU A 25 -24.99 5.60 3.62
N PRO A 26 -24.48 4.56 2.94
CA PRO A 26 -24.50 3.22 3.50
C PRO A 26 -23.74 3.20 4.83
N GLU A 27 -24.17 2.35 5.77
CA GLU A 27 -23.40 2.13 6.98
C GLU A 27 -22.01 1.59 6.61
N GLY A 28 -20.99 2.40 6.88
CA GLY A 28 -19.60 2.00 6.73
C GLY A 28 -19.15 1.04 7.83
N GLU A 29 -17.94 0.51 7.69
CA GLU A 29 -17.29 -0.23 8.78
C GLU A 29 -17.18 0.64 10.04
N SER A 30 -17.52 0.08 11.20
CA SER A 30 -17.40 0.81 12.45
C SER A 30 -15.93 1.13 12.77
N SER A 31 -15.68 2.25 13.45
CA SER A 31 -14.32 2.62 13.88
C SER A 31 -13.68 1.55 14.77
N GLN A 32 -14.49 0.76 15.49
CA GLN A 32 -14.02 -0.36 16.30
C GLN A 32 -13.45 -1.48 15.42
N LEU A 33 -14.14 -1.84 14.34
CA LEU A 33 -13.69 -2.85 13.39
C LEU A 33 -12.40 -2.41 12.68
N ILE A 34 -12.37 -1.17 12.20
CA ILE A 34 -11.16 -0.58 11.58
C ILE A 34 -10.00 -0.56 12.57
N ARG A 35 -10.23 -0.13 13.82
CA ARG A 35 -9.20 -0.12 14.87
C ARG A 35 -8.61 -1.50 15.09
N LYS A 36 -9.44 -2.55 15.10
CA LYS A 36 -8.98 -3.93 15.25
C LYS A 36 -8.01 -4.30 14.13
N ARG A 37 -8.41 -4.11 12.86
CA ARG A 37 -7.59 -4.40 11.67
C ARG A 37 -6.25 -3.64 11.70
N VAL A 38 -6.29 -2.35 12.00
CA VAL A 38 -5.07 -1.51 12.09
C VAL A 38 -4.15 -1.94 13.24
N SER A 39 -4.72 -2.31 14.39
CA SER A 39 -3.94 -2.72 15.56
C SER A 39 -3.19 -4.03 15.33
N VAL A 40 -3.82 -4.98 14.62
CA VAL A 40 -3.17 -6.24 14.22
C VAL A 40 -2.00 -5.98 13.26
N ALA A 41 -2.24 -5.22 12.19
CA ALA A 41 -1.19 -4.84 11.24
C ALA A 41 -0.03 -4.07 11.92
N TYR A 42 -0.33 -3.24 12.91
CA TYR A 42 0.69 -2.54 13.69
C TYR A 42 1.47 -3.50 14.60
N GLY A 43 0.82 -4.52 15.17
CA GLY A 43 1.49 -5.60 15.91
C GLY A 43 2.53 -6.32 15.06
N ILE A 44 2.17 -6.72 13.84
CA ILE A 44 3.08 -7.35 12.87
C ILE A 44 4.30 -6.44 12.59
N GLN A 45 4.07 -5.13 12.39
CA GLN A 45 5.14 -4.17 12.16
C GLN A 45 6.03 -3.96 13.40
N LYS A 46 5.47 -4.09 14.61
CA LYS A 46 6.22 -4.00 15.87
C LYS A 46 7.14 -5.21 16.03
N GLU A 47 6.69 -6.41 15.68
CA GLU A 47 7.52 -7.62 15.69
C GLU A 47 8.69 -7.50 14.69
N ARG A 48 8.44 -6.90 13.52
CA ARG A 48 9.49 -6.53 12.55
C ARG A 48 10.45 -5.44 13.09
N GLY A 49 10.09 -4.76 14.17
CA GLY A 49 10.87 -3.70 14.81
C GLY A 49 10.69 -2.32 14.19
N LYS A 50 9.89 -2.16 13.13
CA LYS A 50 9.73 -0.89 12.42
C LYS A 50 8.45 -0.82 11.61
N ILE A 51 7.84 0.37 11.60
CA ILE A 51 6.73 0.65 10.68
C ILE A 51 7.19 0.73 9.23
N ASN A 52 6.34 0.30 8.30
CA ASN A 52 6.68 0.12 6.89
C ASN A 52 7.17 1.40 6.21
N SER A 53 6.59 2.56 6.57
CA SER A 53 7.00 3.86 6.02
C SER A 53 8.47 4.19 6.32
N ARG A 54 8.99 3.73 7.47
CA ARG A 54 10.35 4.02 7.95
C ARG A 54 11.40 2.99 7.52
N LEU A 55 11.03 1.96 6.77
CA LEU A 55 12.00 1.00 6.23
C LEU A 55 13.00 1.71 5.32
N THR A 56 14.28 1.42 5.48
CA THR A 56 15.37 1.79 4.58
C THR A 56 15.30 0.92 3.33
N ASN A 57 16.01 1.29 2.26
CA ASN A 57 16.03 0.47 1.05
C ASN A 57 16.52 -0.96 1.32
N LYS A 58 17.53 -1.12 2.20
CA LYS A 58 18.01 -2.44 2.61
C LYS A 58 16.94 -3.26 3.35
N GLU A 59 16.21 -2.62 4.26
CA GLU A 59 15.11 -3.28 4.98
C GLU A 59 13.93 -3.59 4.06
N VAL A 60 13.69 -2.82 2.99
CA VAL A 60 12.66 -3.16 1.98
C VAL A 60 13.04 -4.43 1.21
N GLU A 61 14.30 -4.63 0.88
CA GLU A 61 14.75 -5.89 0.28
C GLU A 61 14.47 -7.08 1.21
N GLU A 62 14.70 -6.89 2.51
CA GLU A 62 14.51 -7.93 3.52
C GLU A 62 13.05 -8.25 3.82
N PHE A 63 12.21 -7.23 4.01
CA PHE A 63 10.83 -7.41 4.49
C PHE A 63 9.76 -7.34 3.41
N CYS A 64 10.10 -6.83 2.22
CA CYS A 64 9.17 -6.78 1.09
C CYS A 64 9.61 -7.71 -0.04
N VAL A 65 10.81 -7.51 -0.62
CA VAL A 65 11.19 -8.18 -1.88
C VAL A 65 11.32 -9.70 -1.71
N LYS A 66 11.87 -10.16 -0.58
CA LYS A 66 11.93 -11.60 -0.24
C LYS A 66 10.55 -12.26 -0.10
N PHE A 67 9.54 -11.49 0.30
CA PHE A 67 8.17 -11.96 0.54
C PHE A 67 7.25 -11.78 -0.68
N LEU A 68 7.77 -11.28 -1.81
CA LEU A 68 6.97 -11.18 -3.03
C LEU A 68 6.73 -12.57 -3.63
N THR A 69 5.47 -12.88 -3.92
CA THR A 69 5.12 -14.04 -4.74
C THR A 69 5.68 -13.90 -6.16
N ARG A 70 5.72 -15.00 -6.91
CA ARG A 70 6.14 -14.97 -8.31
C ARG A 70 5.27 -14.01 -9.12
N ASP A 71 3.97 -14.02 -8.88
CA ASP A 71 3.01 -13.22 -9.64
C ASP A 71 3.10 -11.74 -9.25
N ALA A 72 3.30 -11.42 -7.96
CA ALA A 72 3.61 -10.07 -7.51
C ALA A 72 4.88 -9.50 -8.18
N LYS A 73 5.95 -10.31 -8.30
CA LYS A 73 7.19 -9.91 -9.01
C LYS A 73 6.91 -9.60 -10.49
N ASN A 74 6.06 -10.39 -11.15
CA ASN A 74 5.69 -10.16 -12.55
C ASN A 74 4.92 -8.85 -12.72
N VAL A 75 3.92 -8.59 -11.86
CA VAL A 75 3.15 -7.34 -11.88
C VAL A 75 4.06 -6.14 -11.62
N LEU A 76 4.94 -6.23 -10.62
CA LEU A 76 5.87 -5.16 -10.28
C LEU A 76 6.84 -4.86 -11.42
N LYS A 77 7.38 -5.88 -12.09
CA LYS A 77 8.26 -5.72 -13.27
C LYS A 77 7.54 -5.01 -14.41
N ASN A 78 6.29 -5.39 -14.68
CA ASN A 78 5.48 -4.75 -15.71
C ASN A 78 5.15 -3.29 -15.35
N ALA A 79 4.83 -3.01 -14.09
CA ALA A 79 4.55 -1.67 -13.61
C ALA A 79 5.79 -0.75 -13.73
N VAL A 80 6.97 -1.23 -13.36
CA VAL A 80 8.23 -0.47 -13.52
C VAL A 80 8.46 -0.11 -14.99
N LYS A 81 8.25 -1.06 -15.91
CA LYS A 81 8.44 -0.85 -17.36
C LYS A 81 7.41 0.10 -17.97
N ASN A 82 6.13 -0.06 -17.62
CA ASN A 82 5.02 0.62 -18.30
C ASN A 82 4.70 1.99 -17.68
N LEU A 83 5.01 2.20 -16.41
CA LEU A 83 4.69 3.43 -15.67
C LEU A 83 5.93 4.30 -15.41
N ASN A 84 7.10 3.93 -15.95
CA ASN A 84 8.38 4.62 -15.75
C ASN A 84 8.66 4.95 -14.28
N LEU A 85 8.45 3.98 -13.38
CA LEU A 85 8.63 4.20 -11.95
C LEU A 85 10.10 4.50 -11.64
N SER A 86 10.35 5.66 -11.02
CA SER A 86 11.67 5.95 -10.45
C SER A 86 12.00 4.96 -9.32
N ALA A 87 13.29 4.80 -9.00
CA ALA A 87 13.71 3.95 -7.89
C ALA A 87 13.02 4.33 -6.57
N ARG A 88 12.81 5.63 -6.34
CA ARG A 88 12.07 6.13 -5.17
C ARG A 88 10.62 5.68 -5.16
N SER A 89 9.94 5.77 -6.31
CA SER A 89 8.55 5.34 -6.46
C SER A 89 8.40 3.83 -6.29
N TYR A 90 9.37 3.05 -6.79
CA TYR A 90 9.44 1.60 -6.58
C TYR A 90 9.51 1.21 -5.09
N PHE A 91 10.45 1.78 -4.34
CA PHE A 91 10.57 1.46 -2.91
C PHE A 91 9.35 1.91 -2.11
N LYS A 92 8.74 3.04 -2.47
CA LYS A 92 7.49 3.48 -1.83
C LYS A 92 6.33 2.54 -2.14
N LEU A 93 6.19 2.10 -3.39
CA LEU A 93 5.15 1.14 -3.79
C LEU A 93 5.25 -0.15 -2.95
N LEU A 94 6.46 -0.69 -2.77
CA LEU A 94 6.68 -1.88 -1.95
C LEU A 94 6.30 -1.69 -0.47
N LYS A 95 6.54 -0.51 0.10
CA LYS A 95 6.13 -0.21 1.49
C LYS A 95 4.61 -0.14 1.65
N VAL A 96 3.92 0.39 0.64
CA VAL A 96 2.45 0.44 0.60
C VAL A 96 1.89 -0.97 0.44
N ALA A 97 2.39 -1.74 -0.52
CA ALA A 97 2.00 -3.14 -0.73
C ALA A 97 2.25 -4.01 0.52
N ARG A 98 3.35 -3.78 1.25
CA ARG A 98 3.60 -4.46 2.53
C ARG A 98 2.59 -4.09 3.60
N THR A 99 2.16 -2.83 3.63
CA THR A 99 1.14 -2.37 4.60
C THR A 99 -0.21 -3.01 4.29
N ILE A 100 -0.57 -3.15 3.01
CA ILE A 100 -1.79 -3.85 2.59
C ILE A 100 -1.71 -5.34 3.00
N ALA A 101 -0.58 -6.01 2.72
CA ALA A 101 -0.36 -7.38 3.17
C ALA A 101 -0.47 -7.53 4.70
N ASP A 102 0.13 -6.62 5.46
CA ASP A 102 0.04 -6.63 6.92
C ASP A 102 -1.42 -6.38 7.42
N LEU A 103 -2.23 -5.61 6.70
CA LEU A 103 -3.66 -5.40 6.99
C LEU A 103 -4.52 -6.63 6.70
N GLU A 104 -4.11 -7.46 5.75
CA GLU A 104 -4.72 -8.76 5.43
C GLU A 104 -4.11 -9.92 6.23
N GLU A 105 -3.19 -9.63 7.16
CA GLU A 105 -2.45 -10.64 7.94
C GLU A 105 -1.68 -11.64 7.04
N SER A 106 -1.31 -11.21 5.84
CA SER A 106 -0.58 -12.02 4.85
C SER A 106 0.92 -11.88 5.04
N GLU A 107 1.60 -13.03 5.22
CA GLU A 107 3.06 -13.08 5.27
C GLU A 107 3.68 -12.64 3.93
N ASN A 108 3.09 -13.10 2.82
CA ASN A 108 3.53 -12.81 1.47
C ASN A 108 2.87 -11.55 0.89
N ILE A 109 3.61 -10.86 0.03
CA ILE A 109 3.08 -9.78 -0.80
C ILE A 109 2.65 -10.39 -2.14
N ASN A 110 1.34 -10.45 -2.35
CA ASN A 110 0.70 -11.02 -3.52
C ASN A 110 0.45 -9.94 -4.58
N GLU A 111 0.06 -10.34 -5.78
CA GLU A 111 -0.26 -9.45 -6.89
C GLU A 111 -1.40 -8.47 -6.57
N SER A 112 -2.41 -8.92 -5.80
CA SER A 112 -3.51 -8.07 -5.33
C SER A 112 -2.99 -6.86 -4.55
N HIS A 113 -2.07 -7.08 -3.60
CA HIS A 113 -1.47 -6.00 -2.81
C HIS A 113 -0.68 -5.01 -3.68
N ILE A 114 -0.01 -5.50 -4.73
CA ILE A 114 0.72 -4.63 -5.67
C ILE A 114 -0.27 -3.82 -6.51
N TYR A 115 -1.34 -4.43 -7.01
CA TYR A 115 -2.36 -3.73 -7.79
C TYR A 115 -3.04 -2.64 -6.97
N GLU A 116 -3.45 -2.92 -5.74
CA GLU A 116 -4.05 -1.93 -4.85
C GLU A 116 -3.06 -0.80 -4.53
N ALA A 117 -1.80 -1.12 -4.23
CA ALA A 117 -0.76 -0.11 -4.00
C ALA A 117 -0.53 0.80 -5.23
N LEU A 118 -0.68 0.25 -6.45
CA LEU A 118 -0.59 1.02 -7.69
C LEU A 118 -1.79 1.96 -7.85
N GLN A 119 -3.00 1.52 -7.49
CA GLN A 119 -4.20 2.36 -7.53
C GLN A 119 -4.07 3.60 -6.65
N PHE A 120 -3.38 3.50 -5.51
CA PHE A 120 -3.11 4.66 -4.66
C PHE A 120 -1.97 5.56 -5.17
N ARG A 121 -1.36 5.29 -6.31
CA ARG A 121 -0.30 6.15 -6.90
C ARG A 121 -0.75 6.91 -8.14
N ILE A 122 -1.67 6.32 -8.90
CA ILE A 122 -2.17 6.81 -10.18
C ILE A 122 -3.37 7.73 -9.91
#